data_AF-A0A7J7HL57-F1
#
_entry.id   AF-A0A7J7HL57-F1
#
_cell.length_a   1.000
_cell.length_b   1.000
_cell.length_c   1.000
_cell.angle_alpha   90.00
_cell.angle_beta   90.00
_cell.angle_gamma   90.00
#
_symmetry.space_group_name_H-M   'P 1'
#
loop_
_entity.id
_entity.type
_entity.pdbx_description
1 polymer ?
#
loop_
_entity_poly.entity_id
_entity_poly.type
_entity_poly.pdbx_seq_one_letter_code
_entity_poly.pdbx_strand_id
1 'polypeptide(L)'
;MSSLQLRSTTTTPSSKMFDSPRLGRAKLPIFSTISFAAILLIIIFANSLISNLSLHSVAHHNNQQQKLKSTSTHELLSLKEEVVTEPHIETPSSKKESSELEIFKKTTLTTQFHGRVTEFLDDHCRGQFFMTWISPAKSFGPREVLALESLFKANPRGCLLILSRTMDSAFGFRILKPLLELGFRVLAVRPNLSSLFKNTPAESWFDDIKTGNKDPGEIPLAQNLSNLIRLAVLYKYGGVYLDTDFIVLRNFSVLRIHSEHKASMDRVNGQD
;
A
#
# COMPACT_ATOMS: atom_id res chain seq x y z
N MET A 1 36.09 66.74 1.69
CA MET A 1 35.00 66.63 2.68
C MET A 1 33.68 66.96 2.00
N SER A 2 32.61 66.30 2.46
CA SER A 2 31.18 66.54 2.16
C SER A 2 30.56 65.81 0.97
N SER A 3 30.08 64.61 1.29
CA SER A 3 28.84 63.98 0.83
C SER A 3 27.58 64.70 1.35
N LEU A 4 26.44 64.56 0.66
CA LEU A 4 25.05 64.37 1.18
C LEU A 4 24.09 64.48 -0.03
N GLN A 5 23.47 63.43 -0.57
CA GLN A 5 22.33 62.60 -0.13
C GLN A 5 20.95 63.31 -0.02
N LEU A 6 19.95 62.54 -0.49
CA LEU A 6 18.51 62.52 -0.17
C LEU A 6 17.52 63.40 -0.95
N ARG A 7 16.58 62.73 -1.63
CA ARG A 7 15.16 63.09 -1.53
C ARG A 7 14.26 61.85 -1.50
N SER A 8 13.50 61.77 -0.40
CA SER A 8 12.45 60.79 -0.10
C SER A 8 11.07 61.41 -0.36
N THR A 9 10.10 60.51 -0.42
CA THR A 9 8.67 60.53 -0.69
C THR A 9 7.76 61.37 0.23
N THR A 10 6.50 61.51 -0.23
CA THR A 10 5.18 61.40 0.47
C THR A 10 4.18 62.60 0.40
N THR A 11 3.06 62.30 -0.29
CA THR A 11 1.60 62.43 0.04
C THR A 11 0.97 63.65 0.73
N THR A 12 -0.29 63.96 0.35
CA THR A 12 -1.50 64.23 1.18
C THR A 12 -2.74 64.53 0.27
N PRO A 13 -4.02 64.61 0.74
CA PRO A 13 -4.86 63.52 1.29
C PRO A 13 -6.39 63.56 0.89
N SER A 14 -7.18 62.57 1.39
CA SER A 14 -8.60 62.60 1.84
C SER A 14 -9.76 62.98 0.86
N SER A 15 -11.01 62.51 0.90
CA SER A 15 -11.84 61.55 1.67
C SER A 15 -13.16 61.35 0.89
N LYS A 16 -13.83 60.19 1.02
CA LYS A 16 -15.29 60.02 1.27
C LYS A 16 -15.77 58.58 1.04
N MET A 17 -16.87 58.31 1.71
CA MET A 17 -17.34 57.04 2.26
C MET A 17 -18.66 56.62 1.59
N PHE A 18 -18.79 55.30 1.34
CA PHE A 18 -19.98 54.50 1.00
C PHE A 18 -21.03 55.03 0.01
N ASP A 19 -21.06 54.42 -1.18
CA ASP A 19 -22.28 54.19 -1.96
C ASP A 19 -22.17 52.84 -2.70
N SER A 20 -23.09 51.92 -2.42
CA SER A 20 -23.22 50.62 -3.09
C SER A 20 -24.25 50.69 -4.21
N PRO A 21 -23.96 50.20 -5.43
CA PRO A 21 -25.00 49.85 -6.38
C PRO A 21 -25.12 48.33 -6.57
N ARG A 22 -26.24 47.81 -6.07
CA ARG A 22 -27.19 46.89 -6.72
C ARG A 22 -26.62 45.70 -7.52
N LEU A 23 -26.67 44.55 -6.84
CA LEU A 23 -27.06 43.21 -7.30
C LEU A 23 -27.35 43.06 -8.81
N GLY A 24 -26.28 42.81 -9.57
CA GLY A 24 -26.36 42.31 -10.94
C GLY A 24 -26.63 40.80 -10.93
N ARG A 25 -27.80 40.43 -11.45
CA ARG A 25 -28.29 39.06 -11.65
C ARG A 25 -27.25 38.20 -12.39
N ALA A 26 -26.51 37.35 -11.67
CA ALA A 26 -25.61 36.38 -12.26
C ALA A 26 -26.42 35.39 -13.11
N LYS A 27 -26.20 35.41 -14.44
CA LYS A 27 -26.67 34.34 -15.31
C LYS A 27 -25.84 33.09 -15.00
N LEU A 28 -26.41 32.18 -14.21
CA LEU A 28 -25.84 30.86 -13.98
C LEU A 28 -25.67 30.13 -15.33
N PRO A 29 -24.50 29.54 -15.63
CA PRO A 29 -24.30 28.80 -16.87
C PRO A 29 -25.01 27.46 -16.76
N ILE A 30 -26.28 27.42 -17.16
CA ILE A 30 -27.13 26.21 -17.17
C ILE A 30 -26.46 25.07 -17.97
N PHE A 31 -25.64 25.38 -18.98
CA PHE A 31 -24.89 24.40 -19.75
C PHE A 31 -23.77 23.70 -18.96
N SER A 32 -23.18 24.37 -17.97
CA SER A 32 -22.09 23.82 -17.16
C SER A 32 -22.61 22.82 -16.13
N THR A 33 -23.76 23.11 -15.51
CA THR A 33 -24.38 22.22 -14.52
C THR A 33 -25.00 20.99 -15.17
N ILE A 34 -25.61 21.11 -16.35
CA ILE A 34 -26.12 19.97 -17.12
C ILE A 34 -24.98 19.04 -17.55
N SER A 35 -23.84 19.58 -17.98
CA SER A 35 -22.67 18.78 -18.35
C SER A 35 -22.13 17.98 -17.16
N PHE A 36 -22.05 18.61 -15.97
CA PHE A 36 -21.56 17.93 -14.77
C PHE A 36 -22.52 16.84 -14.28
N ALA A 37 -23.83 17.10 -14.32
CA ALA A 37 -24.85 16.12 -13.97
C ALA A 37 -24.88 14.92 -14.94
N ALA A 38 -24.70 15.16 -16.25
CA ALA A 38 -24.62 14.10 -17.24
C ALA A 38 -23.38 13.22 -17.03
N ILE A 39 -22.23 13.80 -16.70
CA ILE A 39 -21.00 13.05 -16.39
C ILE A 39 -21.19 12.19 -15.12
N LEU A 40 -21.79 12.74 -14.07
CA LEU A 40 -22.07 11.98 -12.85
C LEU A 40 -23.07 10.83 -13.11
N LEU A 41 -24.10 11.06 -13.92
CA LEU A 41 -25.04 10.02 -14.32
C LEU A 41 -24.37 8.92 -15.16
N ILE A 42 -23.46 9.27 -16.06
CA ILE A 42 -22.69 8.29 -16.84
C ILE A 42 -21.79 7.45 -15.92
N ILE A 43 -21.13 8.06 -14.93
CA ILE A 43 -20.29 7.34 -13.96
C ILE A 43 -21.14 6.39 -13.09
N ILE A 44 -22.28 6.86 -12.58
CA ILE A 44 -23.19 6.03 -11.78
C ILE A 44 -23.72 4.87 -12.64
N PHE A 45 -24.19 5.15 -13.85
CA PHE A 45 -24.73 4.14 -14.76
C PHE A 45 -23.67 3.13 -15.18
N ALA A 46 -22.44 3.56 -15.49
CA ALA A 46 -21.33 2.67 -15.81
C ALA A 46 -20.98 1.77 -14.62
N ASN A 47 -20.93 2.31 -13.40
CA ASN A 47 -20.68 1.53 -12.19
C ASN A 47 -21.81 0.53 -11.91
N SER A 48 -23.07 0.92 -12.16
CA SER A 48 -24.22 0.00 -12.07
C SER A 48 -24.18 -1.08 -13.13
N LEU A 49 -23.74 -0.77 -14.36
CA LEU A 49 -23.60 -1.76 -15.45
C LEU A 49 -22.45 -2.74 -15.17
N ILE A 50 -21.31 -2.26 -14.68
CA ILE A 50 -20.17 -3.11 -14.28
C ILE A 50 -20.57 -4.02 -13.12
N SER A 51 -21.34 -3.50 -12.15
CA SER A 51 -21.84 -4.29 -11.02
C SER A 51 -22.84 -5.37 -11.47
N ASN A 52 -23.70 -5.06 -12.44
CA ASN A 52 -24.70 -6.00 -12.96
C ASN A 52 -24.06 -7.04 -13.92
N LEU A 53 -23.07 -6.64 -14.73
CA LEU A 53 -22.29 -7.55 -15.58
C LEU A 53 -21.42 -8.50 -14.74
N SER A 54 -20.88 -8.01 -13.61
CA SER A 54 -20.21 -8.84 -12.61
C SER A 54 -21.17 -9.84 -11.95
N LEU A 55 -22.41 -9.43 -11.63
CA LEU A 55 -23.43 -10.33 -11.07
C LEU A 55 -23.87 -11.40 -12.06
N HIS A 56 -23.99 -11.06 -13.35
CA HIS A 56 -24.37 -12.03 -14.39
C HIS A 56 -23.21 -12.95 -14.79
N SER A 57 -21.97 -12.47 -14.75
CA SER A 57 -20.74 -13.26 -14.92
C SER A 57 -20.57 -14.32 -13.83
N VAL A 58 -20.97 -14.03 -12.59
CA VAL A 58 -20.98 -15.02 -11.49
C VAL A 58 -22.17 -15.99 -11.59
N ALA A 59 -23.30 -15.56 -12.14
CA ALA A 59 -24.48 -16.42 -12.31
C ALA A 59 -24.39 -17.41 -13.49
N HIS A 60 -23.66 -17.07 -14.56
CA HIS A 60 -23.61 -17.89 -15.78
C HIS A 60 -22.53 -18.98 -15.81
N HIS A 61 -21.63 -19.05 -14.82
CA HIS A 61 -20.58 -20.08 -14.82
C HIS A 61 -21.02 -21.45 -14.29
N ASN A 62 -22.27 -21.61 -13.86
CA ASN A 62 -22.76 -22.84 -13.21
C ASN A 62 -23.63 -23.76 -14.06
N ASN A 63 -23.86 -23.49 -15.35
CA ASN A 63 -24.58 -24.43 -16.22
C ASN A 63 -24.23 -24.20 -17.68
N GLN A 64 -23.20 -24.90 -18.19
CA GLN A 64 -23.18 -25.53 -19.51
C GLN A 64 -21.82 -26.20 -19.76
N GLN A 65 -21.73 -27.50 -19.42
CA GLN A 65 -20.88 -28.41 -20.16
C GLN A 65 -21.59 -28.75 -21.46
N GLN A 66 -21.17 -28.17 -22.59
CA GLN A 66 -21.42 -28.74 -23.91
C GLN A 66 -20.15 -28.77 -24.74
N LYS A 67 -19.57 -29.98 -24.76
CA LYS A 67 -18.80 -30.64 -25.82
C LYS A 67 -18.81 -29.93 -27.18
N LEU A 68 -17.65 -29.40 -27.60
CA LEU A 68 -17.26 -29.38 -29.01
C LEU A 68 -15.79 -29.82 -29.14
N LYS A 69 -15.58 -30.77 -30.04
CA LYS A 69 -14.37 -31.57 -30.27
C LYS A 69 -13.65 -31.03 -31.50
N SER A 70 -12.31 -31.19 -31.55
CA SER A 70 -11.36 -31.11 -32.69
C SER A 70 -10.31 -29.99 -32.50
N THR A 71 -8.98 -30.17 -32.54
CA THR A 71 -8.07 -31.30 -32.85
C THR A 71 -6.63 -30.92 -32.44
N SER A 72 -5.89 -31.88 -31.83
CA SER A 72 -4.42 -32.10 -31.83
C SER A 72 -3.48 -30.98 -31.31
N THR A 73 -2.49 -31.15 -30.43
CA THR A 73 -1.54 -32.28 -30.23
C THR A 73 -0.81 -32.06 -28.88
N HIS A 74 -0.81 -33.08 -28.00
CA HIS A 74 0.22 -33.61 -27.06
C HIS A 74 1.35 -32.66 -26.54
N GLU A 75 1.76 -32.58 -25.25
CA GLU A 75 2.00 -33.58 -24.19
C GLU A 75 1.93 -32.91 -22.78
N LEU A 76 1.14 -33.45 -21.82
CA LEU A 76 1.52 -34.30 -20.67
C LEU A 76 2.32 -33.54 -19.56
N LEU A 77 1.79 -33.24 -18.36
CA LEU A 77 1.48 -34.10 -17.20
C LEU A 77 0.59 -33.28 -16.23
N SER A 78 -0.70 -33.56 -16.00
CA SER A 78 -1.31 -34.56 -15.11
C SER A 78 -0.79 -34.58 -13.66
N LEU A 79 -1.46 -33.82 -12.78
CA LEU A 79 -1.75 -34.27 -11.41
C LEU A 79 -3.24 -34.03 -11.13
N LYS A 80 -3.94 -35.11 -10.80
CA LYS A 80 -5.36 -35.16 -10.43
C LYS A 80 -5.57 -34.44 -9.09
N GLU A 81 -6.57 -33.58 -9.06
CA GLU A 81 -7.14 -33.02 -7.83
C GLU A 81 -8.15 -34.02 -7.27
N GLU A 82 -7.92 -34.46 -6.04
CA GLU A 82 -8.80 -35.40 -5.33
C GLU A 82 -9.91 -34.59 -4.65
N VAL A 83 -11.14 -34.81 -5.09
CA VAL A 83 -12.35 -34.14 -4.59
C VAL A 83 -12.78 -34.83 -3.29
N VAL A 84 -12.65 -34.13 -2.17
CA VAL A 84 -13.35 -34.46 -0.91
C VAL A 84 -14.53 -33.50 -0.76
N THR A 85 -15.73 -34.05 -0.81
CA THR A 85 -17.00 -33.33 -0.66
C THR A 85 -17.45 -33.37 0.80
N GLU A 86 -17.82 -32.20 1.36
CA GLU A 86 -19.00 -31.90 2.22
C GLU A 86 -18.75 -30.69 3.15
N PRO A 87 -19.79 -30.03 3.71
CA PRO A 87 -21.09 -29.66 3.17
C PRO A 87 -21.38 -28.14 3.33
N HIS A 88 -22.54 -27.72 2.82
CA HIS A 88 -23.02 -26.34 2.72
C HIS A 88 -23.39 -25.67 4.06
N ILE A 89 -23.44 -24.33 3.98
CA ILE A 89 -24.09 -23.30 4.83
C ILE A 89 -23.14 -22.54 5.75
N GLU A 90 -22.82 -21.29 5.40
CA GLU A 90 -22.78 -20.18 6.36
C GLU A 90 -22.78 -18.78 5.70
N THR A 91 -23.50 -17.90 6.38
CA THR A 91 -23.94 -16.51 6.11
C THR A 91 -22.77 -15.51 5.93
N PRO A 92 -22.92 -14.34 5.27
CA PRO A 92 -21.80 -13.48 4.85
C PRO A 92 -21.06 -12.68 5.93
N SER A 93 -21.24 -12.96 7.22
CA SER A 93 -20.73 -12.09 8.30
C SER A 93 -19.36 -12.50 8.87
N SER A 94 -18.89 -13.74 8.68
CA SER A 94 -17.69 -14.30 9.35
C SER A 94 -16.38 -14.14 8.58
N LYS A 95 -16.40 -13.69 7.32
CA LYS A 95 -15.18 -13.65 6.46
C LYS A 95 -14.24 -12.48 6.73
N LYS A 96 -14.73 -11.39 7.36
CA LYS A 96 -13.91 -10.19 7.61
C LYS A 96 -12.97 -10.40 8.81
N GLU A 97 -13.50 -11.02 9.86
CA GLU A 97 -12.77 -11.29 11.11
C GLU A 97 -11.68 -12.37 10.91
N SER A 98 -11.95 -13.40 10.09
CA SER A 98 -10.97 -14.46 9.82
C SER A 98 -9.71 -13.96 9.09
N SER A 99 -9.86 -13.02 8.14
CA SER A 99 -8.73 -12.42 7.43
C SER A 99 -7.87 -11.52 8.33
N GLU A 100 -8.48 -10.84 9.30
CA GLU A 100 -7.75 -9.98 10.25
C GLU A 100 -6.96 -10.80 11.27
N LEU A 101 -7.51 -11.94 11.70
CA LEU A 101 -6.81 -12.89 12.58
C LEU A 101 -5.67 -13.64 11.87
N GLU A 102 -5.75 -13.80 10.55
CA GLU A 102 -4.65 -14.38 9.76
C GLU A 102 -3.37 -13.56 9.85
N ILE A 103 -3.50 -12.23 9.84
CA ILE A 103 -2.80 -11.28 10.72
C ILE A 103 -1.68 -11.87 11.60
N PHE A 104 -2.15 -12.54 12.64
CA PHE A 104 -1.38 -12.95 13.80
C PHE A 104 -0.83 -14.39 13.69
N LYS A 105 -1.20 -15.15 12.64
CA LYS A 105 -0.75 -16.54 12.48
C LYS A 105 0.76 -16.61 12.29
N LYS A 106 1.45 -17.29 13.22
CA LYS A 106 2.87 -17.64 13.12
C LYS A 106 3.05 -18.77 12.09
N THR A 107 4.03 -18.63 11.22
CA THR A 107 4.49 -19.66 10.27
C THR A 107 6.02 -19.73 10.27
N THR A 108 6.63 -20.79 9.73
CA THR A 108 8.11 -20.89 9.62
C THR A 108 8.72 -19.68 8.92
N LEU A 109 8.07 -19.13 7.89
CA LEU A 109 8.53 -17.90 7.24
C LEU A 109 8.52 -16.67 8.17
N THR A 110 7.60 -16.60 9.14
CA THR A 110 7.60 -15.51 10.12
C THR A 110 8.74 -15.63 11.12
N THR A 111 9.21 -16.83 11.45
CA THR A 111 10.34 -16.96 12.39
C THR A 111 11.67 -16.51 11.76
N GLN A 112 11.77 -16.58 10.43
CA GLN A 112 12.93 -16.13 9.65
C GLN A 112 12.86 -14.64 9.26
N PHE A 113 11.82 -13.91 9.67
CA PHE A 113 11.57 -12.53 9.23
C PHE A 113 12.80 -11.61 9.41
N HIS A 114 13.33 -11.52 10.63
CA HIS A 114 14.44 -10.61 10.93
C HIS A 114 15.73 -10.99 10.18
N GLY A 115 16.02 -12.29 10.06
CA GLY A 115 17.17 -12.79 9.30
C GLY A 115 17.07 -12.43 7.82
N ARG A 116 15.92 -12.70 7.18
CA ARG A 116 15.69 -12.38 5.76
C ARG A 116 15.78 -10.88 5.48
N VAL A 117 15.26 -10.04 6.39
CA VAL A 117 15.37 -8.58 6.26
C VAL A 117 16.83 -8.14 6.33
N THR A 118 17.58 -8.62 7.33
CA THR A 118 18.96 -8.20 7.57
C THR A 118 19.92 -8.70 6.49
N GLU A 119 19.70 -9.92 5.97
CA GLU A 119 20.46 -10.47 4.84
C GLU A 119 20.19 -9.71 3.55
N PHE A 120 18.93 -9.34 3.30
CA PHE A 120 18.56 -8.58 2.10
C PHE A 120 19.06 -7.13 2.13
N LEU A 121 18.99 -6.50 3.30
CA LEU A 121 19.44 -5.12 3.53
C LEU A 121 20.94 -5.08 3.89
N ASP A 122 21.75 -5.44 2.91
CA ASP A 122 23.21 -5.41 2.99
C ASP A 122 23.80 -4.06 2.52
N ASP A 123 25.13 -3.96 2.55
CA ASP A 123 25.87 -2.74 2.20
C ASP A 123 25.78 -2.35 0.70
N HIS A 124 25.22 -3.21 -0.15
CA HIS A 124 24.99 -2.88 -1.56
C HIS A 124 23.72 -2.04 -1.78
N CYS A 125 22.88 -1.87 -0.76
CA CYS A 125 21.67 -1.05 -0.83
C CYS A 125 22.00 0.44 -0.69
N ARG A 126 22.00 1.19 -1.81
CA ARG A 126 22.20 2.67 -1.76
C ARG A 126 21.00 3.42 -1.16
N GLY A 127 19.84 2.79 -1.12
CA GLY A 127 18.64 3.29 -0.48
C GLY A 127 17.79 2.10 -0.04
N GLN A 128 17.27 2.16 1.17
CA GLN A 128 16.43 1.11 1.75
C GLN A 128 14.98 1.59 1.77
N PHE A 129 14.12 0.90 1.04
CA PHE A 129 12.72 1.26 0.86
C PHE A 129 11.82 0.16 1.43
N PHE A 130 10.74 0.59 2.06
CA PHE A 130 9.75 -0.30 2.66
C PHE A 130 8.37 0.04 2.14
N MET A 131 7.60 -0.98 1.80
CA MET A 131 6.17 -0.88 1.47
C MET A 131 5.41 -1.92 2.27
N THR A 132 4.12 -1.68 2.54
CA THR A 132 3.24 -2.66 3.18
C THR A 132 2.13 -3.05 2.22
N TRP A 133 1.85 -4.36 2.10
CA TRP A 133 0.71 -4.88 1.34
C TRP A 133 -0.04 -5.94 2.15
N ILE A 134 -1.19 -5.54 2.71
CA ILE A 134 -2.05 -6.38 3.55
C ILE A 134 -3.20 -7.05 2.77
N SER A 135 -3.41 -6.65 1.51
CA SER A 135 -4.44 -7.21 0.64
C SER A 135 -4.02 -8.55 0.02
N PRO A 136 -4.95 -9.32 -0.60
CA PRO A 136 -4.60 -10.48 -1.39
C PRO A 136 -3.59 -10.16 -2.49
N ALA A 137 -2.61 -11.03 -2.74
CA ALA A 137 -1.59 -10.82 -3.77
C ALA A 137 -2.20 -10.71 -5.18
N LYS A 138 -3.32 -11.40 -5.44
CA LYS A 138 -4.09 -11.28 -6.69
C LYS A 138 -4.62 -9.87 -6.99
N SER A 139 -4.67 -9.02 -5.97
CA SER A 139 -5.10 -7.63 -6.10
C SER A 139 -3.93 -6.66 -6.29
N PHE A 140 -2.68 -7.15 -6.25
CA PHE A 140 -1.50 -6.33 -6.53
C PHE A 140 -1.43 -6.10 -8.05
N GLY A 141 -1.91 -4.93 -8.48
CA GLY A 141 -2.27 -4.68 -9.87
C GLY A 141 -1.30 -3.77 -10.61
N PRO A 142 -1.71 -3.29 -11.80
CA PRO A 142 -0.88 -2.41 -12.62
C PRO A 142 -0.47 -1.12 -11.91
N ARG A 143 -1.32 -0.59 -11.02
CA ARG A 143 -1.02 0.62 -10.24
C ARG A 143 0.16 0.38 -9.29
N GLU A 144 0.13 -0.72 -8.56
CA GLU A 144 1.19 -1.05 -7.60
C GLU A 144 2.48 -1.43 -8.33
N VAL A 145 2.40 -2.16 -9.44
CA VAL A 145 3.56 -2.44 -10.30
C VAL A 145 4.18 -1.15 -10.82
N LEU A 146 3.38 -0.18 -11.27
CA LEU A 146 3.87 1.12 -11.71
C LEU A 146 4.58 1.90 -10.58
N ALA A 147 4.11 1.79 -9.34
CA ALA A 147 4.80 2.35 -8.19
C ALA A 147 6.20 1.73 -8.03
N LEU A 148 6.31 0.40 -8.14
CA LEU A 148 7.60 -0.31 -8.09
C LEU A 148 8.54 0.14 -9.22
N GLU A 149 8.03 0.20 -10.45
CA GLU A 149 8.80 0.63 -11.62
C GLU A 149 9.31 2.06 -11.45
N SER A 150 8.45 2.98 -10.97
CA SER A 150 8.83 4.38 -10.75
C SER A 150 9.94 4.49 -9.69
N LEU A 151 9.85 3.72 -8.60
CA LEU A 151 10.87 3.67 -7.56
C LEU A 151 12.22 3.23 -8.12
N PHE A 152 12.25 2.12 -8.84
CA PHE A 152 13.49 1.57 -9.39
C PHE A 152 14.05 2.40 -10.55
N LYS A 153 13.19 3.06 -11.33
CA LYS A 153 13.62 4.04 -12.34
C LYS A 153 14.36 5.22 -11.70
N ALA A 154 13.84 5.73 -10.59
CA ALA A 154 14.45 6.85 -9.88
C ALA A 154 15.64 6.42 -8.99
N ASN A 155 15.63 5.19 -8.47
CA ASN A 155 16.61 4.66 -7.52
C ASN A 155 17.10 3.26 -7.95
N PRO A 156 17.89 3.15 -9.03
CA PRO A 156 18.23 1.86 -9.65
C PRO A 156 19.09 0.93 -8.79
N ARG A 157 19.76 1.47 -7.75
CA ARG A 157 20.50 0.68 -6.74
C ARG A 157 19.81 0.65 -5.38
N GLY A 158 18.52 0.95 -5.34
CA GLY A 158 17.69 0.82 -4.15
C GLY A 158 17.33 -0.64 -3.88
N CYS A 159 17.07 -0.94 -2.62
CA CYS A 159 16.52 -2.21 -2.17
C CYS A 159 15.10 -1.95 -1.66
N LEU A 160 14.12 -2.65 -2.22
CA LEU A 160 12.74 -2.56 -1.79
C LEU A 160 12.33 -3.82 -1.03
N LEU A 161 11.84 -3.64 0.20
CA LEU A 161 11.21 -4.70 0.98
C LEU A 161 9.70 -4.45 1.06
N ILE A 162 8.91 -5.42 0.61
CA ILE A 162 7.44 -5.40 0.67
C ILE A 162 6.99 -6.28 1.84
N LEU A 163 6.52 -5.66 2.91
CA LEU A 163 5.96 -6.33 4.08
C LEU A 163 4.57 -6.87 3.74
N SER A 164 4.48 -8.16 3.46
CA SER A 164 3.24 -8.77 3.01
C SER A 164 3.20 -10.28 3.21
N ARG A 165 2.15 -10.75 3.88
CA ARG A 165 1.87 -12.19 4.05
C ARG A 165 1.56 -12.87 2.72
N THR A 166 0.83 -12.19 1.84
CA THR A 166 0.29 -12.74 0.60
C THR A 166 1.29 -12.66 -0.54
N MET A 167 2.12 -11.61 -0.59
CA MET A 167 3.19 -11.49 -1.59
C MET A 167 4.42 -12.36 -1.28
N ASP A 168 4.66 -12.72 -0.01
CA ASP A 168 5.66 -13.74 0.37
C ASP A 168 5.12 -15.15 0.08
N SER A 169 4.93 -15.44 -1.21
CA SER A 169 4.36 -16.67 -1.77
C SER A 169 4.85 -16.91 -3.20
N ALA A 170 4.64 -18.11 -3.74
CA ALA A 170 4.98 -18.41 -5.14
C ALA A 170 4.25 -17.49 -6.14
N PHE A 171 3.02 -17.08 -5.83
CA PHE A 171 2.27 -16.15 -6.67
C PHE A 171 2.84 -14.73 -6.61
N GLY A 172 3.16 -14.23 -5.41
CA GLY A 172 3.83 -12.93 -5.27
C GLY A 172 5.22 -12.91 -5.91
N PHE A 173 5.96 -14.02 -5.83
CA PHE A 173 7.21 -14.18 -6.58
C PHE A 173 7.00 -14.03 -8.09
N ARG A 174 5.95 -14.62 -8.67
CA ARG A 174 5.63 -14.44 -10.10
C ARG A 174 5.33 -12.99 -10.47
N ILE A 175 4.68 -12.24 -9.57
CA ILE A 175 4.43 -10.80 -9.77
C ILE A 175 5.75 -10.01 -9.79
N LEU A 176 6.68 -10.32 -8.88
CA LEU A 176 7.95 -9.60 -8.73
C LEU A 176 9.04 -10.07 -9.71
N LYS A 177 8.88 -11.26 -10.30
CA LYS A 177 9.85 -11.90 -11.19
C LYS A 177 10.38 -10.98 -12.31
N PRO A 178 9.56 -10.20 -13.03
CA PRO A 178 10.07 -9.31 -14.06
C PRO A 178 11.08 -8.26 -13.55
N LEU A 179 10.87 -7.72 -12.34
CA LEU A 179 11.82 -6.77 -11.73
C LEU A 179 13.12 -7.47 -11.30
N LEU A 180 13.00 -8.68 -10.76
CA LEU A 180 14.15 -9.49 -10.37
C LEU A 180 15.02 -9.88 -11.57
N GLU A 181 14.41 -10.26 -12.69
CA GLU A 181 15.10 -10.61 -13.94
C GLU A 181 15.82 -9.40 -14.56
N LEU A 182 15.36 -8.18 -14.28
CA LEU A 182 16.04 -6.94 -14.65
C LEU A 182 17.17 -6.55 -13.68
N GLY A 183 17.42 -7.37 -12.64
CA GLY A 183 18.47 -7.13 -11.65
C GLY A 183 18.09 -6.15 -10.54
N PHE A 184 16.81 -5.75 -10.43
CA PHE A 184 16.36 -4.92 -9.32
C PHE A 184 16.25 -5.74 -8.03
N ARG A 185 16.62 -5.13 -6.90
CA ARG A 185 16.54 -5.77 -5.59
C ARG A 185 15.18 -5.48 -4.95
N VAL A 186 14.26 -6.41 -5.11
CA VAL A 186 12.94 -6.40 -4.44
C VAL A 186 12.72 -7.71 -3.69
N LEU A 187 12.19 -7.64 -2.48
CA LEU A 187 11.86 -8.81 -1.68
C LEU A 187 10.51 -8.62 -0.99
N ALA A 188 9.59 -9.55 -1.19
CA ALA A 188 8.42 -9.67 -0.33
C ALA A 188 8.75 -10.54 0.89
N VAL A 189 8.43 -10.06 2.09
CA VAL A 189 8.63 -10.81 3.33
C VAL A 189 7.38 -10.71 4.19
N ARG A 190 6.94 -11.84 4.73
CA ARG A 190 5.88 -11.87 5.72
C ARG A 190 6.38 -11.33 7.06
N PRO A 191 5.82 -10.23 7.60
CA PRO A 191 6.28 -9.69 8.87
C PRO A 191 5.94 -10.62 10.03
N ASN A 192 6.87 -10.70 10.99
CA ASN A 192 6.60 -11.22 12.31
C ASN A 192 6.32 -10.06 13.25
N LEU A 193 5.04 -9.80 13.48
CA LEU A 193 4.60 -8.61 14.21
C LEU A 193 5.05 -8.61 15.68
N SER A 194 5.04 -9.78 16.34
CA SER A 194 5.60 -9.89 17.69
C SER A 194 7.08 -9.50 17.72
N SER A 195 7.89 -9.98 16.77
CA SER A 195 9.31 -9.60 16.71
C SER A 195 9.53 -8.16 16.28
N LEU A 196 8.67 -7.63 15.40
CA LEU A 196 8.79 -6.26 14.88
C LEU A 196 8.47 -5.24 15.98
N PHE A 197 7.43 -5.50 16.79
CA PHE A 197 7.01 -4.61 17.86
C PHE A 197 7.75 -4.83 19.18
N LYS A 198 8.46 -5.95 19.36
CA LYS A 198 9.27 -6.21 20.56
C LYS A 198 10.19 -5.03 20.89
N ASN A 199 10.26 -4.62 22.15
CA ASN A 199 11.04 -3.47 22.64
C ASN A 199 10.65 -2.15 21.94
N THR A 200 9.36 -1.97 21.63
CA THR A 200 8.80 -0.70 21.15
C THR A 200 7.54 -0.36 21.95
N PRO A 201 7.10 0.90 22.01
CA PRO A 201 5.83 1.26 22.67
C PRO A 201 4.61 0.52 22.10
N ALA A 202 4.71 -0.01 20.88
CA ALA A 202 3.66 -0.78 20.23
C ALA A 202 3.50 -2.21 20.78
N GLU A 203 4.47 -2.74 21.54
CA GLU A 203 4.46 -4.13 22.04
C GLU A 203 3.24 -4.40 22.93
N SER A 204 3.08 -3.61 24.00
CA SER A 204 1.96 -3.75 24.94
C SER A 204 0.60 -3.62 24.24
N TRP A 205 0.46 -2.61 23.37
CA TRP A 205 -0.75 -2.42 22.58
C TRP A 205 -1.07 -3.64 21.72
N PHE A 206 -0.06 -4.21 21.05
CA PHE A 206 -0.23 -5.37 20.19
C PHE A 206 -0.60 -6.63 20.98
N ASP A 207 0.02 -6.84 22.14
CA ASP A 207 -0.30 -7.95 23.02
C ASP A 207 -1.74 -7.85 23.54
N ASP A 208 -2.19 -6.67 23.98
CA ASP A 208 -3.56 -6.46 24.46
C ASP A 208 -4.60 -6.71 23.36
N ILE A 209 -4.33 -6.27 22.12
CA ILE A 209 -5.21 -6.54 20.97
C ILE A 209 -5.27 -8.05 20.69
N LYS A 210 -4.12 -8.73 20.75
CA LYS A 210 -4.03 -10.17 20.45
C LYS A 210 -4.70 -11.03 21.52
N THR A 211 -4.67 -10.63 22.79
CA THR A 211 -5.34 -11.34 23.88
C THR A 211 -6.82 -10.96 24.04
N GLY A 212 -7.31 -9.96 23.31
CA GLY A 212 -8.67 -9.46 23.43
C GLY A 212 -8.89 -8.56 24.66
N ASN A 213 -7.81 -8.09 25.29
CA ASN A 213 -7.87 -7.19 26.45
C ASN A 213 -8.11 -5.72 26.05
N LYS A 214 -8.07 -5.41 24.75
CA LYS A 214 -8.29 -4.07 24.21
C LYS A 214 -9.24 -4.12 23.03
N ASP A 215 -10.20 -3.20 23.04
CA ASP A 215 -11.08 -2.95 21.90
C ASP A 215 -10.27 -2.37 20.71
N PRO A 216 -10.29 -3.00 19.52
CA PRO A 216 -9.63 -2.48 18.32
C PRO A 216 -10.22 -1.14 17.82
N GLY A 217 -11.41 -0.77 18.32
CA GLY A 217 -12.11 0.46 17.97
C GLY A 217 -12.82 0.38 16.63
N GLU A 218 -13.26 1.52 16.13
CA GLU A 218 -14.07 1.62 14.90
C GLU A 218 -13.25 1.49 13.61
N ILE A 219 -11.96 1.84 13.66
CA ILE A 219 -11.08 1.78 12.50
C ILE A 219 -10.67 0.32 12.27
N PRO A 220 -10.78 -0.21 11.03
CA PRO A 220 -10.42 -1.59 10.73
C PRO A 220 -9.03 -1.95 11.25
N LEU A 221 -8.94 -3.09 11.95
CA LEU A 221 -7.71 -3.51 12.63
C LEU A 221 -6.53 -3.61 11.65
N ALA A 222 -6.80 -4.09 10.43
CA ALA A 222 -5.77 -4.16 9.39
C ALA A 222 -5.20 -2.79 9.01
N GLN A 223 -6.01 -1.72 9.04
CA GLN A 223 -5.54 -0.36 8.77
C GLN A 223 -4.66 0.17 9.91
N ASN A 224 -5.12 0.03 11.15
CA ASN A 224 -4.32 0.39 12.33
C ASN A 224 -3.00 -0.37 12.36
N LEU A 225 -3.04 -1.66 12.02
CA LEU A 225 -1.84 -2.49 11.97
C LEU A 225 -0.89 -2.06 10.86
N SER A 226 -1.38 -1.67 9.68
CA SER A 226 -0.56 -1.10 8.60
C SER A 226 0.14 0.20 9.06
N ASN A 227 -0.58 1.07 9.78
CA ASN A 227 -0.02 2.28 10.37
C ASN A 227 1.05 1.97 11.43
N LEU A 228 0.89 0.89 12.19
CA LEU A 228 1.89 0.52 13.20
C LEU A 228 3.13 -0.12 12.57
N ILE A 229 2.93 -0.97 11.56
CA ILE A 229 4.00 -1.61 10.79
C ILE A 229 4.90 -0.56 10.13
N ARG A 230 4.33 0.49 9.50
CA ARG A 230 5.14 1.53 8.84
C ARG A 230 6.09 2.23 9.81
N LEU A 231 5.64 2.46 11.04
CA LEU A 231 6.44 3.12 12.07
C LEU A 231 7.48 2.17 12.64
N ALA A 232 7.07 0.93 12.95
CA ALA A 232 7.96 -0.05 13.57
C ALA A 232 9.08 -0.49 12.63
N VAL A 233 8.84 -0.63 11.32
CA VAL A 233 9.90 -0.98 10.38
C VAL A 233 10.95 0.12 10.29
N LEU A 234 10.53 1.39 10.25
CA LEU A 234 11.44 2.53 10.25
C LEU A 234 12.21 2.64 11.56
N TYR A 235 11.55 2.37 12.69
CA TYR A 235 12.19 2.35 14.01
C TYR A 235 13.28 1.26 14.10
N LYS A 236 13.01 0.07 13.56
CA LYS A 236 13.93 -1.08 13.64
C LYS A 236 15.06 -1.05 12.61
N TYR A 237 14.76 -0.63 11.38
CA TYR A 237 15.67 -0.79 10.24
C TYR A 237 16.06 0.54 9.57
N GLY A 238 15.46 1.68 9.95
CA GLY A 238 15.65 2.96 9.29
C GLY A 238 15.05 3.00 7.87
N GLY A 239 15.61 3.83 6.99
CA GLY A 239 15.22 3.89 5.57
C GLY A 239 14.03 4.79 5.26
N VAL A 240 13.33 4.49 4.17
CA VAL A 240 12.16 5.24 3.67
C VAL A 240 10.97 4.32 3.53
N TYR A 241 9.83 4.72 4.10
CA TYR A 241 8.57 4.04 3.85
C TYR A 241 7.80 4.74 2.72
N LEU A 242 7.23 3.95 1.81
CA LEU A 242 6.37 4.39 0.73
C LEU A 242 5.09 3.55 0.76
N ASP A 243 3.94 4.16 0.48
CA ASP A 243 2.75 3.40 0.11
C ASP A 243 2.89 2.83 -1.31
N THR A 244 2.16 1.74 -1.57
CA THR A 244 2.25 0.99 -2.83
C THR A 244 1.63 1.71 -4.04
N ASP A 245 1.07 2.90 -3.85
CA ASP A 245 0.44 3.72 -4.88
C ASP A 245 1.15 5.07 -5.12
N PHE A 246 2.35 5.27 -4.53
CA PHE A 246 3.16 6.45 -4.82
C PHE A 246 4.03 6.29 -6.08
N ILE A 247 3.99 7.32 -6.93
CA ILE A 247 4.89 7.46 -8.07
C ILE A 247 6.13 8.26 -7.67
N VAL A 248 7.29 7.63 -7.77
CA VAL A 248 8.58 8.26 -7.47
C VAL A 248 9.12 8.94 -8.71
N LEU A 249 9.33 10.25 -8.62
CA LEU A 249 9.80 11.08 -9.75
C LEU A 249 11.31 11.33 -9.74
N ARG A 250 11.95 11.32 -8.57
CA ARG A 250 13.36 11.65 -8.39
C ARG A 250 14.02 10.74 -7.37
N ASN A 251 15.35 10.65 -7.45
CA ASN A 251 16.12 9.88 -6.49
C ASN A 251 15.99 10.46 -5.07
N PHE A 252 16.13 9.59 -4.07
CA PHE A 252 16.10 9.97 -2.66
C PHE A 252 17.49 10.29 -2.07
N SER A 253 18.54 10.34 -2.90
CA SER A 253 19.92 10.56 -2.46
C SER A 253 20.15 11.88 -1.70
N VAL A 254 19.24 12.84 -1.86
CA VAL A 254 19.27 14.14 -1.17
C VAL A 254 18.82 14.01 0.30
N LEU A 255 18.10 12.95 0.67
CA LEU A 255 17.68 12.73 2.04
C LEU A 255 18.85 12.19 2.87
N ARG A 256 19.20 12.91 3.94
CA ARG A 256 20.21 12.47 4.92
C ARG A 256 19.59 11.48 5.91
N ILE A 257 19.37 10.25 5.46
CA ILE A 257 18.78 9.19 6.28
C ILE A 257 19.89 8.53 7.10
N HIS A 258 19.89 8.75 8.42
CA HIS A 258 20.88 8.15 9.31
C HIS A 258 20.52 6.67 9.52
N SER A 259 21.41 5.76 9.13
CA SER A 259 21.30 4.31 9.38
C SER A 259 21.84 3.91 10.77
N GLU A 260 22.13 4.88 11.63
CA GLU A 260 22.88 4.69 12.90
C GLU A 260 22.16 3.82 13.95
N HIS A 261 20.87 3.51 13.80
CA HIS A 261 20.17 2.65 14.76
C HIS A 261 20.58 1.18 14.74
N LYS A 262 21.30 0.71 13.70
CA LYS A 262 21.86 -0.66 13.69
C LYS A 262 22.84 -0.87 14.85
N ALA A 263 23.60 0.16 15.25
CA ALA A 263 24.62 0.05 16.30
C ALA A 263 24.09 0.29 17.73
N SER A 264 22.89 0.86 17.89
CA SER A 264 22.33 1.18 19.21
C SER A 264 21.49 0.04 19.79
N MET A 265 20.81 -0.75 18.97
CA MET A 265 19.97 -1.86 19.46
C MET A 265 20.82 -3.07 19.88
N ASP A 266 21.95 -3.31 19.19
CA ASP A 266 22.89 -4.39 19.54
C ASP A 266 23.60 -4.14 20.89
N ARG A 267 23.76 -2.86 21.30
CA ARG A 267 24.27 -2.52 22.64
C ARG A 267 23.24 -2.73 23.74
N VAL A 268 21.95 -2.55 23.45
CA VAL A 268 20.87 -2.70 24.45
C VAL A 268 20.53 -4.17 24.69
N ASN A 269 20.69 -5.04 23.68
CA ASN A 269 20.48 -6.49 23.83
C ASN A 269 21.75 -7.28 24.20
N GLY A 270 22.89 -6.60 24.35
CA GLY A 270 24.19 -7.19 24.69
C GLY A 270 24.66 -6.91 26.12
N GLN A 271 23.78 -6.41 27.00
CA GLN A 271 24.05 -6.23 28.41
C GLN A 271 23.05 -7.06 29.22
N ASP A 272 23.55 -8.23 29.63
CA ASP A 272 23.10 -9.17 30.69
C ASP A 272 21.64 -9.69 30.70
#